data_AF-A0AAW2WXB3-F1
#
_entry.id   AF-A0AAW2WXB3-F1
#
_cell.length_a   1.000
_cell.length_b   1.000
_cell.length_c   1.000
_cell.angle_alpha   90.00
_cell.angle_beta   90.00
_cell.angle_gamma   90.00
#
_symmetry.space_group_name_H-M   'P 1'
#
loop_
_entity.id
_entity.type
_entity.pdbx_description
1 polymer ?
#
loop_
_entity_poly.entity_id
_entity_poly.type
_entity_poly.pdbx_seq_one_letter_code
_entity_poly.pdbx_strand_id
1 'polypeptide(L)'
;TSLRPLEGSRNRLEVENQTNRKIKALRSDRGGEYLSGEFIDYLNENGILSQWTPPGTPQLNGVAERRNQTLLDMVRSMTSFTELPPSFWGYALETAAKLLNIAPSKSVP
;
A
#
# COMPACT_ATOMS: atom_id res chain seq x y z
N THR A 1 10.21 26.01 -10.48
CA THR A 1 8.80 25.59 -10.58
C THR A 1 8.53 24.55 -9.52
N SER A 2 7.59 24.83 -8.62
CA SER A 2 7.33 24.11 -7.37
C SER A 2 7.12 22.60 -7.59
N LEU A 3 7.95 21.80 -6.91
CA LEU A 3 7.84 20.33 -6.85
C LEU A 3 6.52 19.98 -6.17
N ARG A 4 5.52 19.57 -6.95
CA ARG A 4 4.38 18.84 -6.40
C ARG A 4 4.95 17.56 -5.78
N PRO A 5 4.75 17.29 -4.47
CA PRO A 5 5.10 15.99 -3.92
C PRO A 5 4.34 14.94 -4.73
N LEU A 6 5.04 13.92 -5.21
CA LEU A 6 4.38 12.70 -5.71
C LEU A 6 3.32 12.32 -4.68
N GLU A 7 2.08 12.04 -5.06
CA GLU A 7 0.98 11.83 -4.11
C GLU A 7 1.32 10.81 -3.00
N GLY A 8 2.21 9.84 -3.30
CA GLY A 8 2.79 8.91 -2.33
C GLY A 8 3.50 9.57 -1.14
N SER A 9 4.14 10.73 -1.32
CA SER A 9 4.80 11.48 -0.25
C SER A 9 3.83 12.10 0.76
N ARG A 10 2.63 12.49 0.32
CA ARG A 10 1.60 13.06 1.21
C ARG A 10 0.99 11.97 2.09
N ASN A 11 0.64 10.84 1.48
CA ASN A 11 0.03 9.71 2.19
C ASN A 11 0.97 9.10 3.23
N ARG A 12 2.28 9.03 2.95
CA ARG A 12 3.26 8.55 3.93
C ARG A 12 3.29 9.40 5.20
N LEU A 13 3.48 10.71 5.06
CA LEU A 13 3.61 11.61 6.21
C LEU A 13 2.34 11.59 7.08
N GLU A 14 1.17 11.51 6.44
CA GLU A 14 -0.10 11.36 7.15
C GLU A 14 -0.15 10.07 7.98
N VAL A 15 0.23 8.92 7.40
CA VAL A 15 0.26 7.63 8.10
C VAL A 15 1.26 7.62 9.26
N GLU A 16 2.46 8.17 9.05
CA GLU A 16 3.48 8.24 10.09
C GLU A 16 3.03 9.10 11.27
N ASN A 17 2.35 10.22 10.99
CA ASN A 17 1.79 11.10 12.01
C ASN A 17 0.62 10.47 12.76
N GLN A 18 -0.32 9.82 12.06
CA GLN A 18 -1.47 9.17 12.68
C GLN A 18 -1.07 7.98 13.56
N THR A 19 -0.04 7.24 13.16
CA THR A 19 0.44 6.05 13.89
C THR A 19 1.57 6.35 14.87
N ASN A 20 2.14 7.55 14.81
CA ASN A 20 3.37 7.96 15.48
C ASN A 20 4.54 6.96 15.26
N ARG A 21 4.62 6.39 14.06
CA ARG A 21 5.61 5.38 13.67
C ARG A 21 6.19 5.75 12.32
N LYS A 22 7.53 5.78 12.22
CA LYS A 22 8.22 6.00 10.95
C LYS A 22 8.44 4.70 10.18
N ILE A 23 8.31 4.76 8.86
CA ILE A 23 8.66 3.67 7.97
C ILE A 23 10.19 3.60 7.88
N LYS A 24 10.78 2.47 8.29
CA LYS A 24 12.24 2.29 8.29
C LYS A 24 12.74 1.51 7.09
N ALA A 25 11.94 0.56 6.62
CA ALA A 25 12.30 -0.30 5.50
C ALA A 25 11.03 -0.66 4.72
N LEU A 26 11.18 -0.76 3.41
CA LEU A 26 10.17 -1.30 2.49
C LEU A 26 10.68 -2.64 1.99
N ARG A 27 9.88 -3.68 2.14
CA ARG A 27 10.14 -4.98 1.51
C ARG A 27 9.18 -5.18 0.36
N SER A 28 9.71 -5.40 -0.83
CA SER A 28 8.93 -5.68 -2.03
C SER A 28 9.52 -6.85 -2.80
N ASP A 29 8.75 -7.38 -3.72
CA ASP A 29 9.28 -8.24 -4.77
C ASP A 29 10.12 -7.41 -5.75
N ARG A 30 10.75 -8.10 -6.71
CA ARG A 30 11.51 -7.47 -7.79
C ARG A 30 10.60 -6.96 -8.91
N GLY A 31 9.39 -6.51 -8.59
CA GLY A 31 8.49 -5.83 -9.52
C GLY A 31 9.18 -4.60 -10.14
N GLY A 32 9.02 -4.43 -11.45
CA GLY A 32 9.73 -3.38 -12.19
C GLY A 32 9.42 -1.97 -11.69
N GLU A 33 8.21 -1.75 -11.19
CA GLU A 33 7.76 -0.49 -10.58
C GLU A 33 8.59 -0.11 -9.35
N TYR A 34 8.97 -1.09 -8.53
CA TYR A 34 9.77 -0.88 -7.33
C TYR A 34 11.25 -0.74 -7.65
N LEU A 35 11.70 -1.23 -8.81
CA LEU A 35 13.09 -1.12 -9.26
C LEU A 35 13.38 0.17 -10.03
N SER A 36 12.40 1.06 -10.20
CA SER A 36 12.61 2.33 -10.90
C SER A 36 13.56 3.25 -10.12
N GLY A 37 14.44 3.95 -10.86
CA GLY A 37 15.41 4.87 -10.25
C GLY A 37 14.73 5.96 -9.43
N GLU A 38 13.67 6.57 -9.96
CA GLU A 38 12.88 7.60 -9.26
C GLU A 38 12.31 7.09 -7.92
N PHE A 39 11.86 5.84 -7.88
CA PHE A 39 11.33 5.26 -6.65
C PHE A 39 12.43 4.96 -5.63
N ILE A 40 13.58 4.43 -6.08
CA ILE A 40 14.74 4.20 -5.22
C ILE A 40 15.26 5.52 -4.65
N ASP A 41 15.35 6.56 -5.46
CA ASP A 41 15.78 7.90 -5.02
C ASP A 41 14.82 8.46 -3.98
N TYR A 42 13.51 8.33 -4.19
CA TYR A 42 12.50 8.68 -3.20
C TYR A 42 12.69 7.93 -1.87
N LEU A 43 12.97 6.62 -1.90
CA LEU A 43 13.22 5.86 -0.66
C LEU A 43 14.47 6.36 0.06
N ASN A 44 15.55 6.62 -0.68
CA ASN A 44 16.83 7.12 -0.15
C ASN A 44 16.69 8.51 0.47
N GLU A 45 16.04 9.46 -0.21
CA GLU A 45 15.78 10.81 0.29
C GLU A 45 15.02 10.82 1.61
N ASN A 46 14.22 9.79 1.85
CA ASN A 46 13.40 9.66 3.04
C ASN A 46 13.96 8.68 4.08
N GLY A 47 15.18 8.17 3.85
CA GLY A 47 15.87 7.25 4.76
C GLY A 47 15.17 5.89 4.91
N ILE A 48 14.40 5.46 3.92
CA ILE A 48 13.70 4.18 3.91
C ILE A 48 14.59 3.14 3.21
N LEU A 49 14.96 2.08 3.93
CA LEU A 49 15.75 0.99 3.37
C LEU A 49 14.92 0.13 2.41
N SER A 50 15.33 0.01 1.16
CA SER A 50 14.70 -0.94 0.22
C SER A 50 15.23 -2.37 0.42
N GLN A 51 14.33 -3.34 0.57
CA GLN A 51 14.62 -4.77 0.71
C GLN A 51 13.92 -5.58 -0.38
N TRP A 52 14.67 -6.38 -1.12
CA TRP A 52 14.16 -7.19 -2.22
C TRP A 52 14.03 -8.64 -1.81
N THR A 53 12.86 -9.24 -2.02
CA THR A 53 12.71 -10.69 -1.85
C THR A 53 13.42 -11.42 -3.00
N PRO A 54 14.08 -12.57 -2.72
CA PRO A 54 14.62 -13.42 -3.77
C PRO A 54 13.53 -13.89 -4.75
N PRO A 55 13.87 -14.14 -6.02
CA PRO A 55 12.96 -14.79 -6.96
C PRO A 55 12.51 -16.15 -6.42
N GLY A 56 11.22 -16.48 -6.58
CA GLY A 56 10.68 -17.76 -6.14
C GLY A 56 10.36 -17.87 -4.64
N THR A 57 10.40 -16.76 -3.88
CA THR A 57 10.00 -16.73 -2.46
C THR A 57 8.76 -15.87 -2.19
N PRO A 58 7.58 -16.18 -2.78
CA PRO A 58 6.35 -15.40 -2.57
C PRO A 58 5.91 -15.37 -1.10
N GLN A 59 6.27 -16.38 -0.31
CA GLN A 59 5.94 -16.46 1.12
C GLN A 59 6.51 -15.27 1.91
N LEU A 60 7.62 -14.68 1.48
CA LEU A 60 8.23 -13.51 2.13
C LEU A 60 7.42 -12.23 1.95
N ASN A 61 6.54 -12.18 0.93
CA ASN A 61 5.61 -11.08 0.68
C ASN A 61 4.17 -11.44 1.11
N GLY A 62 3.97 -12.63 1.68
CA GLY A 62 2.64 -13.18 1.93
C GLY A 62 1.74 -12.34 2.84
N VAL A 63 2.31 -11.51 3.73
CA VAL A 63 1.52 -10.58 4.56
C VAL A 63 0.93 -9.45 3.70
N ALA A 64 1.74 -8.83 2.84
CA ALA A 64 1.28 -7.78 1.95
C ALA A 64 0.33 -8.34 0.89
N GLU A 65 0.64 -9.51 0.31
CA GLU A 65 -0.24 -10.20 -0.65
C GLU A 65 -1.61 -10.52 -0.05
N ARG A 66 -1.67 -11.09 1.15
CA ARG A 66 -2.94 -11.36 1.84
C ARG A 66 -3.74 -10.09 2.11
N ARG A 67 -3.05 -9.01 2.50
CA ARG A 67 -3.69 -7.72 2.76
C ARG A 67 -4.26 -7.11 1.48
N ASN A 68 -3.50 -7.14 0.38
CA ASN A 68 -3.94 -6.68 -0.93
C ASN A 68 -5.11 -7.51 -1.46
N GLN A 69 -5.05 -8.83 -1.30
CA GLN A 69 -6.13 -9.74 -1.69
C GLN A 69 -7.42 -9.41 -0.93
N THR A 70 -7.35 -9.27 0.40
CA THR A 70 -8.52 -8.91 1.23
C THR A 70 -9.11 -7.57 0.80
N LEU A 71 -8.25 -6.58 0.53
CA LEU A 71 -8.68 -5.27 0.06
C LEU A 71 -9.43 -5.38 -1.26
N LEU A 72 -8.85 -6.04 -2.26
CA LEU A 72 -9.48 -6.22 -3.58
C LEU A 72 -10.79 -7.03 -3.50
N ASP A 73 -10.87 -8.03 -2.63
CA ASP A 73 -12.09 -8.81 -2.44
C ASP A 73 -13.20 -7.98 -1.80
N MET A 74 -12.86 -7.09 -0.87
CA MET A 74 -13.81 -6.14 -0.31
C MET A 74 -14.30 -5.15 -1.36
N VAL A 75 -13.41 -4.59 -2.17
CA VAL A 75 -13.82 -3.66 -3.24
C VAL A 75 -14.73 -4.36 -4.24
N ARG A 76 -14.37 -5.56 -4.70
CA ARG A 76 -15.20 -6.37 -5.60
C ARG A 76 -16.58 -6.62 -5.00
N SER A 77 -16.63 -7.03 -3.73
CA SER A 77 -17.89 -7.27 -3.00
C SER A 77 -18.73 -6.00 -2.90
N MET A 78 -18.14 -4.86 -2.54
CA MET A 78 -18.87 -3.58 -2.48
C MET A 78 -19.45 -3.20 -3.85
N THR A 79 -18.65 -3.31 -4.90
CA THR A 79 -19.08 -2.95 -6.26
C THR A 79 -20.09 -3.93 -6.85
N SER A 80 -20.04 -5.22 -6.49
CA SER A 80 -20.94 -6.24 -7.04
C SER A 80 -22.39 -6.10 -6.58
N PHE A 81 -22.64 -5.43 -5.46
CA PHE A 81 -23.98 -5.19 -4.92
C PHE A 81 -24.53 -3.79 -5.27
N THR A 82 -23.88 -3.07 -6.18
CA THR A 82 -24.26 -1.69 -6.55
C THR A 82 -24.43 -1.56 -8.06
N GLU A 83 -25.33 -0.67 -8.49
CA GLU A 83 -25.47 -0.26 -9.90
C GLU A 83 -24.47 0.87 -10.27
N LEU A 84 -23.43 1.07 -9.46
CA LEU A 84 -22.49 2.15 -9.67
C LEU A 84 -21.58 1.87 -10.87
N PRO A 85 -21.24 2.90 -11.68
CA PRO A 85 -20.28 2.75 -12.76
C PRO A 85 -18.89 2.32 -12.25
N PRO A 86 -18.09 1.58 -13.04
CA PRO A 86 -16.73 1.18 -12.67
C PRO A 86 -15.80 2.33 -12.28
N SER A 87 -16.10 3.57 -12.69
CA SER A 87 -15.36 4.78 -12.30
C SER A 87 -15.37 5.02 -10.79
N PHE A 88 -16.31 4.44 -10.04
CA PHE A 88 -16.40 4.56 -8.58
C PHE A 88 -15.48 3.59 -7.82
N TRP A 89 -14.71 2.75 -8.51
CA TRP A 89 -13.77 1.81 -7.90
C TRP A 89 -12.82 2.46 -6.88
N GLY A 90 -12.35 3.69 -7.14
CA GLY A 90 -11.48 4.43 -6.22
C GLY A 90 -12.13 4.72 -4.86
N TYR A 91 -13.42 5.10 -4.85
CA TYR A 91 -14.17 5.34 -3.61
C TYR A 91 -14.44 4.04 -2.85
N ALA A 92 -14.72 2.96 -3.56
CA ALA A 92 -14.88 1.64 -2.95
C ALA A 92 -13.56 1.15 -2.34
N LEU A 93 -12.42 1.41 -2.99
CA LEU A 93 -11.08 1.14 -2.46
C LEU A 93 -10.77 1.93 -1.19
N GLU A 94 -11.03 3.24 -1.19
CA GLU A 94 -10.84 4.10 -0.02
C GLU A 94 -11.70 3.63 1.16
N THR A 95 -12.97 3.31 0.89
CA THR A 95 -13.91 2.80 1.89
C THR A 95 -13.44 1.45 2.46
N ALA A 96 -13.04 0.51 1.59
CA ALA A 96 -12.51 -0.79 2.02
C ALA A 96 -11.26 -0.63 2.88
N ALA A 97 -10.32 0.24 2.49
CA ALA A 97 -9.11 0.51 3.26
C ALA A 97 -9.43 1.11 4.64
N LYS A 98 -10.37 2.06 4.70
CA LYS A 98 -10.82 2.65 5.97
C LYS A 98 -11.44 1.60 6.88
N LEU A 99 -12.38 0.79 6.38
CA LEU A 99 -13.02 -0.28 7.14
C LEU A 99 -11.99 -1.29 7.66
N LEU A 100 -11.03 -1.69 6.83
CA LEU A 100 -9.98 -2.61 7.22
C LEU A 100 -9.00 -2.07 8.26
N ASN A 101 -8.87 -0.75 8.40
CA ASN A 101 -8.00 -0.10 9.37
C ASN A 101 -8.71 0.23 10.70
N ILE A 102 -10.05 0.25 10.72
CA ILE A 102 -10.85 0.45 11.94
C ILE A 102 -11.39 -0.85 12.53
N ALA A 103 -11.61 -1.88 11.69
CA ALA A 103 -12.15 -3.14 12.14
C ALA A 103 -11.11 -3.87 13.03
N PRO A 104 -11.53 -4.41 14.19
CA PRO A 104 -10.64 -5.20 15.01
C PRO A 104 -10.18 -6.43 14.23
N SER A 105 -8.86 -6.58 14.08
CA SER A 105 -8.24 -7.75 13.47
C SER A 105 -7.48 -8.54 14.51
N LYS A 106 -7.45 -9.87 14.34
CA LYS A 106 -6.55 -10.71 15.14
C LYS A 106 -5.11 -10.33 14.80
N SER A 107 -4.24 -10.26 15.80
CA SER A 107 -2.82 -10.02 15.56
C SER A 107 -2.28 -11.10 14.61
N VAL A 108 -1.49 -10.68 13.61
CA VAL A 108 -0.64 -11.63 12.89
C VAL A 108 0.36 -12.17 13.92
N PRO A 109 0.40 -13.50 14.18
CA PRO A 109 1.36 -14.09 15.10
C PRO A 109 2.80 -13.91 14.63
#